data_AF-A0A842SFH9-F1
#
_entry.id   AF-A0A842SFH9-F1
#
_cell.length_a   1.000
_cell.length_b   1.000
_cell.length_c   1.000
_cell.angle_alpha   90.00
_cell.angle_beta   90.00
_cell.angle_gamma   90.00
#
_symmetry.space_group_name_H-M   'P 1'
#
loop_
_entity.id
_entity.type
_entity.pdbx_description
1 polymer ?
#
loop_
_entity_poly.entity_id
_entity_poly.type
_entity_poly.pdbx_seq_one_letter_code
_entity_poly.pdbx_strand_id
1 'polypeptide(L)'
;MKLKIPFFDILDAFENASYENHYFIDTKNHKIIFISEYETDSEKRYEELNPEEVIGFEERTPDQDYRIMQSFVYKIKDENVSEEFINALNRSKPFRNFRDLLNKYSMLSEKWFEHRNKEITNEAMNWLCDNDIELEDKSFMPKIEIKELEKEKVNFPEGFKNFGGIECMNCKNRKKIKTRYFQLSHDIENRLIDKQIKKIMKDKYGIEKYGHISGGEKEILTSAKCPKCGSEDVFMDFARK
;
A
#
# COMPACT_ATOMS: atom_id res chain seq x y z
N MET A 1 -6.81 13.03 12.96
CA MET A 1 -7.27 12.73 14.34
C MET A 1 -6.43 11.61 14.94
N LYS A 2 -6.22 11.55 16.26
CA LYS A 2 -5.46 10.48 16.92
C LYS A 2 -6.38 9.57 17.74
N LEU A 3 -6.32 8.25 17.54
CA LEU A 3 -7.20 7.27 18.19
C LEU A 3 -6.43 6.25 19.02
N LYS A 4 -7.07 5.81 20.13
CA LYS A 4 -6.57 4.76 21.03
C LYS A 4 -7.23 3.41 20.78
N ILE A 5 -7.31 3.02 19.52
CA ILE A 5 -7.88 1.74 19.09
C ILE A 5 -6.73 0.87 18.54
N PRO A 6 -6.60 -0.40 18.97
CA PRO A 6 -5.68 -1.34 18.36
C PRO A 6 -5.92 -1.50 16.86
N PHE A 7 -4.86 -1.62 16.06
CA PHE A 7 -5.04 -1.78 14.62
C PHE A 7 -5.81 -3.05 14.25
N PHE A 8 -5.67 -4.11 15.04
CA PHE A 8 -6.42 -5.35 14.83
C PHE A 8 -7.95 -5.13 14.84
N ASP A 9 -8.46 -4.30 15.73
CA ASP A 9 -9.90 -4.01 15.81
C ASP A 9 -10.36 -3.18 14.61
N ILE A 10 -9.50 -2.29 14.08
CA ILE A 10 -9.75 -1.55 12.84
C ILE A 10 -9.79 -2.52 11.65
N LEU A 11 -8.83 -3.45 11.58
CA LEU A 11 -8.72 -4.41 10.50
C LEU A 11 -9.92 -5.36 10.48
N ASP A 12 -10.34 -5.86 11.65
CA ASP A 12 -11.50 -6.74 11.78
C ASP A 12 -12.78 -6.02 11.36
N ALA A 13 -13.01 -4.79 11.82
CA ALA A 13 -14.15 -3.98 11.40
C ALA A 13 -14.13 -3.69 9.89
N PHE A 14 -12.97 -3.34 9.34
CA PHE A 14 -12.79 -3.05 7.91
C PHE A 14 -13.04 -4.28 7.03
N GLU A 15 -12.65 -5.47 7.48
CA GLU A 15 -12.84 -6.71 6.72
C GLU A 15 -14.28 -7.20 6.78
N ASN A 16 -14.95 -7.06 7.92
CA ASN A 16 -16.28 -7.63 8.15
C ASN A 16 -17.45 -6.68 7.85
N ALA A 17 -17.17 -5.40 7.56
CA ALA A 17 -18.19 -4.44 7.16
C ALA A 17 -18.93 -4.91 5.90
N SER A 18 -20.24 -4.99 5.98
CA SER A 18 -21.12 -5.43 4.89
C SER A 18 -22.48 -4.75 4.99
N TYR A 19 -23.32 -4.98 3.99
CA TYR A 19 -24.72 -4.52 4.00
C TYR A 19 -25.49 -4.94 5.27
N GLU A 20 -25.21 -6.11 5.84
CA GLU A 20 -25.94 -6.62 7.01
C GLU A 20 -25.24 -6.29 8.35
N ASN A 21 -23.95 -5.96 8.30
CA ASN A 21 -23.06 -5.81 9.45
C ASN A 21 -22.28 -4.51 9.33
N HIS A 22 -22.74 -3.46 10.04
CA HIS A 22 -22.18 -2.13 9.91
C HIS A 22 -21.26 -1.84 11.11
N TYR A 23 -20.14 -1.21 10.82
CA TYR A 23 -19.13 -0.85 11.82
C TYR A 23 -18.88 0.64 11.79
N PHE A 24 -18.67 1.21 12.97
CA PHE A 24 -18.37 2.63 13.16
C PHE A 24 -17.25 2.80 14.18
N ILE A 25 -16.39 3.78 13.96
CA ILE A 25 -15.45 4.27 14.96
C ILE A 25 -16.16 5.34 15.78
N ASP A 26 -16.31 5.12 17.08
CA ASP A 26 -16.61 6.17 18.06
C ASP A 26 -15.33 6.97 18.33
N THR A 27 -15.27 8.18 17.80
CA THR A 27 -14.05 9.01 17.84
C THR A 27 -13.78 9.58 19.22
N LYS A 28 -14.81 9.70 20.05
CA LYS A 28 -14.76 10.29 21.40
C LYS A 28 -14.33 9.28 22.43
N ASN A 29 -14.90 8.08 22.36
CA ASN A 29 -14.62 7.01 23.32
C ASN A 29 -13.52 6.05 22.85
N HIS A 30 -13.01 6.22 21.62
CA HIS A 30 -12.00 5.36 21.01
C HIS A 30 -12.43 3.89 21.00
N LYS A 31 -13.61 3.61 20.45
CA LYS A 31 -14.19 2.27 20.36
C LYS A 31 -14.74 1.97 18.97
N ILE A 32 -14.86 0.69 18.65
CA ILE A 32 -15.64 0.23 17.51
C ILE A 32 -17.06 -0.06 17.99
N ILE A 33 -18.04 0.50 17.29
CA ILE A 33 -19.45 0.21 17.43
C ILE A 33 -19.82 -0.74 16.30
N PHE A 34 -20.47 -1.85 16.63
CA PHE A 34 -21.02 -2.81 15.69
C PHE A 34 -22.55 -2.78 15.78
N ILE A 35 -23.23 -2.68 14.65
CA ILE A 35 -24.69 -2.78 14.52
C ILE A 35 -24.99 -3.77 13.39
N SER A 36 -25.82 -4.78 13.69
CA SER A 36 -26.28 -5.74 12.69
C SER A 36 -27.72 -5.44 12.30
N GLU A 37 -28.07 -5.53 11.01
CA GLU A 37 -29.45 -5.39 10.53
C GLU A 37 -30.40 -6.45 11.12
N TYR A 38 -29.86 -7.57 11.60
CA TYR A 38 -30.63 -8.63 12.24
C TYR A 38 -31.01 -8.35 13.71
N GLU A 39 -30.44 -7.31 14.32
CA GLU A 39 -30.79 -6.90 15.69
C GLU A 39 -32.15 -6.18 15.71
N THR A 40 -33.00 -6.54 16.69
CA THR A 40 -34.36 -5.99 16.82
C THR A 40 -34.40 -4.49 17.09
N ASP A 41 -33.32 -3.92 17.62
CA ASP A 41 -33.18 -2.51 17.97
C ASP A 41 -32.17 -1.77 17.07
N SER A 42 -31.76 -2.36 15.94
CA SER A 42 -30.78 -1.79 15.02
C SER A 42 -31.13 -0.36 14.57
N GLU A 43 -32.37 -0.12 14.12
CA GLU A 43 -32.87 1.23 13.73
C GLU A 43 -32.66 2.26 14.85
N LYS A 44 -33.04 1.91 16.08
CA LYS A 44 -32.88 2.77 17.25
C LYS A 44 -31.40 3.03 17.54
N ARG A 45 -30.55 2.00 17.43
CA ARG A 45 -29.09 2.15 17.63
C ARG A 45 -28.47 3.08 16.59
N TYR A 46 -28.94 3.07 15.34
CA TYR A 46 -28.52 4.04 14.32
C TYR A 46 -28.95 5.47 14.67
N GLU A 47 -30.19 5.66 15.13
CA GLU A 47 -30.70 6.97 15.56
C GLU A 47 -29.93 7.55 16.76
N GLU A 48 -29.39 6.69 17.62
CA GLU A 48 -28.56 7.07 18.76
C GLU A 48 -27.12 7.46 18.37
N LEU A 49 -26.68 7.13 17.15
CA LEU A 49 -25.36 7.56 16.67
C LEU A 49 -25.36 9.07 16.41
N ASN A 50 -24.33 9.75 16.91
CA ASN A 50 -24.05 11.13 16.55
C ASN A 50 -23.14 11.15 15.30
N PRO A 51 -23.63 11.59 14.12
CA PRO A 51 -22.84 11.56 12.88
C PRO A 51 -21.54 12.38 12.92
N GLU A 52 -21.44 13.34 13.83
CA GLU A 52 -20.23 14.16 14.00
C GLU A 52 -19.16 13.48 14.89
N GLU A 53 -19.54 12.47 15.67
CA GLU A 53 -18.66 11.74 16.60
C GLU A 53 -18.38 10.30 16.14
N VAL A 54 -18.84 9.92 14.95
CA VAL A 54 -18.62 8.58 14.38
C VAL A 54 -18.07 8.62 12.96
N ILE A 55 -17.26 7.61 12.62
CA ILE A 55 -16.78 7.36 11.24
C ILE A 55 -17.20 5.94 10.86
N GLY A 56 -18.03 5.80 9.82
CA GLY A 56 -18.45 4.50 9.31
C GLY A 56 -17.37 3.83 8.46
N PHE A 57 -17.29 2.50 8.54
CA PHE A 57 -16.52 1.70 7.60
C PHE A 57 -17.31 1.49 6.31
N GLU A 58 -16.62 1.52 5.17
CA GLU A 58 -17.25 1.20 3.87
C GLU A 58 -17.54 -0.30 3.78
N GLU A 59 -18.66 -0.66 3.16
CA GLU A 59 -19.00 -2.06 2.92
C GLU A 59 -17.97 -2.73 2.02
N ARG A 60 -17.51 -3.92 2.42
CA ARG A 60 -16.65 -4.74 1.61
C ARG A 60 -17.46 -5.41 0.50
N THR A 61 -17.06 -5.15 -0.73
CA THR A 61 -17.72 -5.63 -1.94
C THR A 61 -17.04 -6.89 -2.50
N PRO A 62 -17.79 -7.79 -3.17
CA PRO A 62 -17.20 -8.93 -3.87
C PRO A 62 -16.14 -8.52 -4.91
N ASP A 63 -16.26 -7.34 -5.52
CA ASP A 63 -15.29 -6.85 -6.51
C ASP A 63 -13.91 -6.58 -5.89
N GLN A 64 -13.86 -6.10 -4.64
CA GLN A 64 -12.60 -5.93 -3.91
C GLN A 64 -11.92 -7.27 -3.66
N ASP A 65 -12.66 -8.27 -3.17
CA ASP A 65 -12.11 -9.62 -2.96
C ASP A 65 -11.66 -10.27 -4.28
N TYR A 66 -12.42 -10.08 -5.36
CA TYR A 66 -12.06 -10.59 -6.68
C TYR A 66 -10.73 -10.00 -7.18
N ARG A 67 -10.48 -8.70 -6.95
CA ARG A 67 -9.19 -8.07 -7.31
C ARG A 67 -8.01 -8.65 -6.52
N ILE A 68 -8.21 -8.97 -5.24
CA ILE A 68 -7.17 -9.64 -4.43
C ILE A 68 -6.87 -11.04 -4.99
N MET A 69 -7.90 -11.77 -5.42
CA MET A 69 -7.70 -13.07 -6.09
C MET A 69 -6.91 -12.90 -7.39
N GLN A 70 -7.25 -11.92 -8.22
CA GLN A 70 -6.51 -11.64 -9.46
C GLN A 70 -5.05 -11.31 -9.18
N SER A 71 -4.77 -10.41 -8.22
CA SER A 71 -3.40 -10.02 -7.88
C SER A 71 -2.57 -11.18 -7.32
N PHE A 72 -3.20 -12.14 -6.63
CA PHE A 72 -2.53 -13.37 -6.20
C PHE A 72 -2.14 -14.25 -7.39
N VAL A 73 -3.04 -14.45 -8.34
CA VAL A 73 -2.79 -15.29 -9.52
C VAL A 73 -1.63 -14.79 -10.35
N TYR A 74 -1.46 -13.47 -10.46
CA TYR A 74 -0.30 -12.84 -11.09
C TYR A 74 1.03 -13.12 -10.37
N LYS A 75 1.01 -13.48 -9.08
CA LYS A 75 2.22 -13.81 -8.29
C LYS A 75 2.58 -15.31 -8.35
N ILE A 76 1.73 -16.16 -8.95
CA ILE A 76 2.01 -17.60 -9.11
C ILE A 76 3.11 -17.78 -10.17
N LYS A 77 4.25 -18.36 -9.77
CA LYS A 77 5.42 -18.55 -10.64
C LYS A 77 5.24 -19.62 -11.71
N ASP A 78 4.44 -20.64 -11.44
CA ASP A 78 4.15 -21.70 -12.41
C ASP A 78 3.08 -21.19 -13.39
N GLU A 79 3.49 -20.96 -14.64
CA GLU A 79 2.64 -20.39 -15.68
C GLU A 79 1.41 -21.25 -15.98
N ASN A 80 1.54 -22.59 -15.97
CA ASN A 80 0.41 -23.48 -16.22
C ASN A 80 -0.60 -23.42 -15.09
N VAL A 81 -0.11 -23.40 -13.84
CA VAL A 81 -0.98 -23.26 -12.67
C VAL A 81 -1.64 -21.88 -12.66
N SER A 82 -0.89 -20.81 -12.93
CA SER A 82 -1.44 -19.45 -13.05
C SER A 82 -2.56 -19.39 -14.09
N GLU A 83 -2.34 -19.96 -15.28
CA GLU A 83 -3.35 -20.03 -16.35
C GLU A 83 -4.61 -20.81 -15.94
N GLU A 84 -4.48 -21.93 -15.22
CA GLU A 84 -5.63 -22.64 -14.66
C GLU A 84 -6.47 -21.75 -13.72
N PHE A 85 -5.81 -20.99 -12.85
CA PHE A 85 -6.47 -20.05 -11.95
C PHE A 85 -7.14 -18.90 -12.70
N ILE A 86 -6.48 -18.31 -13.70
CA ILE A 86 -7.08 -17.26 -14.57
C ILE A 86 -8.37 -17.79 -15.21
N ASN A 87 -8.31 -18.99 -15.79
CA ASN A 87 -9.46 -19.63 -16.41
C ASN A 87 -10.59 -19.92 -15.42
N ALA A 88 -10.27 -20.28 -14.18
CA ALA A 88 -11.26 -20.49 -13.13
C ALA A 88 -11.96 -19.20 -12.68
N LEU A 89 -11.23 -18.08 -12.61
CA LEU A 89 -11.76 -16.76 -12.28
C LEU A 89 -12.67 -16.20 -13.39
N ASN A 90 -12.41 -16.53 -14.66
CA ASN A 90 -13.24 -16.08 -15.78
C ASN A 90 -14.55 -16.88 -15.96
N ARG A 91 -14.76 -17.95 -15.18
CA ARG A 91 -15.96 -18.80 -15.25
C ARG A 91 -17.04 -18.36 -14.25
N SER A 92 -18.25 -18.90 -14.43
CA SER A 92 -19.30 -18.78 -13.41
C SER A 92 -18.81 -19.27 -12.05
N LYS A 93 -19.17 -18.56 -10.98
CA LYS A 93 -18.80 -18.86 -9.58
C LYS A 93 -17.27 -18.78 -9.33
N PRO A 94 -16.64 -17.63 -9.65
CA PRO A 94 -15.17 -17.48 -9.57
C PRO A 94 -14.60 -17.82 -8.20
N PHE A 95 -15.23 -17.35 -7.12
CA PHE A 95 -14.82 -17.64 -5.74
C PHE A 95 -14.77 -19.13 -5.42
N ARG A 96 -15.78 -19.88 -5.88
CA ARG A 96 -15.83 -21.33 -5.66
C ARG A 96 -14.72 -22.03 -6.44
N ASN A 97 -14.60 -21.71 -7.73
CA ASN A 97 -13.60 -22.35 -8.59
C ASN A 97 -12.17 -22.09 -8.10
N PHE A 98 -11.88 -20.87 -7.66
CA PHE A 98 -10.61 -20.51 -7.07
C PHE A 98 -10.30 -21.31 -5.81
N ARG A 99 -11.27 -21.44 -4.89
CA ARG A 99 -11.12 -22.27 -3.69
C ARG A 99 -10.92 -23.75 -4.01
N ASP A 100 -11.62 -24.26 -5.01
CA ASP A 100 -11.45 -25.64 -5.48
C ASP A 100 -10.04 -25.87 -6.03
N LEU A 101 -9.46 -24.87 -6.72
CA LEU A 101 -8.06 -24.91 -7.15
C LEU A 101 -7.06 -24.79 -5.99
N LEU A 102 -7.32 -23.98 -4.97
CA LEU A 102 -6.48 -23.96 -3.76
C LEU A 102 -6.47 -25.33 -3.06
N ASN A 103 -7.60 -26.04 -3.04
CA ASN A 103 -7.65 -27.41 -2.51
C ASN A 103 -6.85 -28.39 -3.37
N LYS A 104 -6.90 -28.24 -4.70
CA LYS A 104 -6.09 -29.04 -5.65
C LYS A 104 -4.59 -28.75 -5.47
N TYR A 105 -4.22 -27.49 -5.29
CA TYR A 105 -2.85 -27.00 -5.13
C TYR A 105 -2.60 -26.53 -3.70
N SER A 106 -2.69 -27.43 -2.73
CA SER A 106 -2.64 -27.10 -1.28
C SER A 106 -1.40 -26.31 -0.85
N MET A 107 -0.28 -26.45 -1.55
CA MET A 107 0.95 -25.66 -1.34
C MET A 107 0.79 -24.16 -1.60
N LEU A 108 -0.29 -23.75 -2.29
CA LEU A 108 -0.63 -22.36 -2.55
C LEU A 108 -1.56 -21.76 -1.50
N SER A 109 -2.20 -22.57 -0.66
CA SER A 109 -3.18 -22.10 0.33
C SER A 109 -2.56 -21.15 1.33
N GLU A 110 -1.41 -21.50 1.92
CA GLU A 110 -0.70 -20.63 2.86
C GLU A 110 -0.30 -19.30 2.21
N LYS A 111 0.29 -19.36 1.00
CA LYS A 111 0.67 -18.17 0.22
C LYS A 111 -0.53 -17.30 -0.13
N TRP A 112 -1.69 -17.90 -0.40
CA TRP A 112 -2.93 -17.18 -0.64
C TRP A 112 -3.38 -16.44 0.62
N PHE A 113 -3.38 -17.08 1.78
CA PHE A 113 -3.76 -16.43 3.04
C PHE A 113 -2.80 -15.30 3.39
N GLU A 114 -1.50 -15.50 3.24
CA GLU A 114 -0.48 -14.45 3.44
C GLU A 114 -0.72 -13.26 2.51
N HIS A 115 -0.94 -13.51 1.22
CA HIS A 115 -1.22 -12.47 0.23
C HIS A 115 -2.53 -11.74 0.55
N ARG A 116 -3.62 -12.46 0.79
CA ARG A 116 -4.93 -11.87 1.11
C ARG A 116 -4.84 -10.99 2.35
N ASN A 117 -4.26 -11.50 3.44
CA ASN A 117 -4.15 -10.75 4.69
C ASN A 117 -3.29 -9.49 4.52
N LYS A 118 -2.22 -9.58 3.72
CA LYS A 118 -1.38 -8.44 3.38
C LYS A 118 -2.14 -7.38 2.57
N GLU A 119 -2.88 -7.78 1.54
CA GLU A 119 -3.66 -6.84 0.71
C GLU A 119 -4.76 -6.16 1.55
N ILE A 120 -5.50 -6.89 2.38
CA ILE A 120 -6.53 -6.30 3.27
C ILE A 120 -5.89 -5.37 4.30
N THR A 121 -4.73 -5.73 4.85
CA THR A 121 -3.97 -4.85 5.75
C THR A 121 -3.58 -3.55 5.04
N ASN A 122 -3.10 -3.64 3.80
CA ASN A 122 -2.76 -2.47 2.99
C ASN A 122 -3.99 -1.60 2.68
N GLU A 123 -5.15 -2.21 2.40
CA GLU A 123 -6.43 -1.50 2.21
C GLU A 123 -6.86 -0.76 3.49
N ALA A 124 -6.81 -1.41 4.66
CA ALA A 124 -7.14 -0.78 5.94
C ALA A 124 -6.17 0.37 6.28
N MET A 125 -4.86 0.19 6.03
CA MET A 125 -3.85 1.25 6.18
C MET A 125 -4.13 2.43 5.24
N ASN A 126 -4.50 2.14 4.00
CA ASN A 126 -4.93 3.15 3.02
C ASN A 126 -6.17 3.91 3.51
N TRP A 127 -7.16 3.22 4.05
CA TRP A 127 -8.38 3.83 4.59
C TRP A 127 -8.09 4.74 5.78
N LEU A 128 -7.20 4.32 6.71
CA LEU A 128 -6.72 5.19 7.79
C LEU A 128 -6.05 6.47 7.25
N CYS A 129 -5.28 6.35 6.17
CA CYS A 129 -4.64 7.50 5.54
C CYS A 129 -5.65 8.46 4.89
N ASP A 130 -6.67 7.94 4.19
CA ASP A 130 -7.69 8.78 3.54
C ASP A 130 -8.56 9.54 4.54
N ASN A 131 -8.83 8.92 5.68
CA ASN A 131 -9.63 9.53 6.75
C ASN A 131 -8.78 10.38 7.72
N ASP A 132 -7.49 10.59 7.43
CA ASP A 132 -6.54 11.30 8.29
C ASP A 132 -6.54 10.80 9.75
N ILE A 133 -6.64 9.48 9.92
CA ILE A 133 -6.64 8.80 11.22
C ILE A 133 -5.21 8.35 11.55
N GLU A 134 -4.71 8.76 12.71
CA GLU A 134 -3.48 8.24 13.32
C GLU A 134 -3.84 7.37 14.51
N LEU A 135 -3.31 6.15 14.56
CA LEU A 135 -3.46 5.27 15.72
C LEU A 135 -2.30 5.45 16.72
N GLU A 136 -2.60 5.32 18.01
CA GLU A 136 -1.57 5.20 19.05
C GLU A 136 -0.80 3.89 18.95
N ASP A 137 -1.51 2.81 18.66
CA ASP A 137 -0.89 1.56 18.27
C ASP A 137 -0.16 1.76 16.93
N LYS A 138 1.15 1.50 16.92
CA LYS A 138 1.99 1.57 15.71
C LYS A 138 2.58 0.21 15.35
N SER A 139 2.12 -0.87 15.98
CA SER A 139 2.66 -2.23 15.80
C SER A 139 2.46 -2.76 14.37
N PHE A 140 1.41 -2.31 13.70
CA PHE A 140 1.11 -2.64 12.30
C PHE A 140 2.02 -1.92 11.29
N MET A 141 2.69 -0.83 11.70
CA MET A 141 3.58 -0.08 10.82
C MET A 141 4.93 -0.79 10.75
N PRO A 142 5.41 -1.18 9.55
CA PRO A 142 6.74 -1.75 9.42
C PRO A 142 7.81 -0.70 9.78
N LYS A 143 8.94 -1.16 10.31
CA LYS A 143 10.09 -0.30 10.53
C LYS A 143 10.79 0.01 9.21
N ILE A 144 10.45 1.14 8.62
CA ILE A 144 11.06 1.60 7.37
C ILE A 144 12.45 2.16 7.64
N GLU A 145 13.43 1.59 6.96
CA GLU A 145 14.80 2.05 6.95
C GLU A 145 15.17 2.47 5.52
N ILE A 146 15.79 3.64 5.42
CA ILE A 146 16.27 4.20 4.16
C ILE A 146 17.78 4.34 4.26
N LYS A 147 18.49 3.74 3.30
CA LYS A 147 19.95 3.77 3.21
C LYS A 147 20.39 4.45 1.93
N GLU A 148 21.15 5.53 2.05
CA GLU A 148 21.79 6.15 0.89
C GLU A 148 22.96 5.29 0.42
N LEU A 149 23.05 5.06 -0.89
CA LEU A 149 24.05 4.22 -1.52
C LEU A 149 24.85 4.98 -2.58
N GLU A 150 26.12 4.59 -2.71
CA GLU A 150 26.91 4.91 -3.90
C GLU A 150 26.35 4.13 -5.09
N LYS A 151 26.41 4.74 -6.29
CA LYS A 151 25.80 4.18 -7.51
C LYS A 151 26.27 2.75 -7.78
N GLU A 152 27.53 2.46 -7.52
CA GLU A 152 28.19 1.18 -7.77
C GLU A 152 27.66 0.07 -6.84
N LYS A 153 27.06 0.43 -5.71
CA LYS A 153 26.51 -0.49 -4.71
C LYS A 153 24.99 -0.69 -4.85
N VAL A 154 24.34 0.03 -5.77
CA VAL A 154 22.90 -0.10 -6.00
C VAL A 154 22.64 -1.34 -6.86
N ASN A 155 21.78 -2.23 -6.37
CA ASN A 155 21.27 -3.35 -7.16
C ASN A 155 20.12 -2.86 -8.05
N PHE A 156 20.45 -2.33 -9.22
CA PHE A 156 19.46 -1.81 -10.16
C PHE A 156 18.67 -2.94 -10.83
N PRO A 157 17.37 -2.74 -11.12
CA PRO A 157 16.66 -3.58 -12.08
C PRO A 157 17.37 -3.57 -13.44
N GLU A 158 17.12 -4.60 -14.25
CA GLU A 158 17.75 -4.74 -15.56
C GLU A 158 17.51 -3.49 -16.43
N GLY A 159 18.59 -2.94 -16.99
CA GLY A 159 18.55 -1.72 -17.81
C GLY A 159 18.64 -0.39 -17.05
N PHE A 160 18.47 -0.36 -15.73
CA PHE A 160 18.39 0.90 -14.95
C PHE A 160 19.73 1.51 -14.53
N LYS A 161 20.87 0.87 -14.81
CA LYS A 161 22.20 1.35 -14.40
C LYS A 161 22.55 2.76 -14.90
N ASN A 162 21.96 3.19 -16.02
CA ASN A 162 22.21 4.50 -16.62
C ASN A 162 21.10 5.53 -16.36
N PHE A 163 20.12 5.19 -15.53
CA PHE A 163 19.06 6.11 -15.13
C PHE A 163 19.61 7.18 -14.17
N GLY A 164 19.25 8.44 -14.38
CA GLY A 164 19.67 9.55 -13.52
C GLY A 164 19.25 10.93 -14.04
N GLY A 165 19.66 11.97 -13.34
CA GLY A 165 19.36 13.36 -13.71
C GLY A 165 20.08 13.81 -14.97
N ILE A 166 19.33 14.20 -16.00
CA ILE A 166 19.84 14.59 -17.32
C ILE A 166 19.83 16.10 -17.52
N GLU A 167 18.77 16.79 -17.09
CA GLU A 167 18.60 18.23 -17.29
C GLU A 167 17.84 18.86 -16.13
N CYS A 168 18.29 20.03 -15.67
CA CYS A 168 17.48 20.86 -14.79
C CYS A 168 16.35 21.54 -15.55
N MET A 169 15.11 21.32 -15.14
CA MET A 169 13.93 21.86 -15.80
C MET A 169 13.83 23.38 -15.67
N ASN A 170 14.39 23.95 -14.60
CA ASN A 170 14.39 25.39 -14.33
C ASN A 170 15.42 26.18 -15.17
N CYS A 171 16.69 25.74 -15.21
CA CYS A 171 17.78 26.51 -15.85
C CYS A 171 18.43 25.83 -17.05
N LYS A 172 17.90 24.68 -17.47
CA LYS A 172 18.37 23.86 -18.60
C LYS A 172 19.83 23.37 -18.47
N ASN A 173 20.41 23.43 -17.28
CA ASN A 173 21.75 22.89 -17.04
C ASN A 173 21.73 21.36 -17.18
N ARG A 174 22.64 20.84 -17.99
CA ARG A 174 22.89 19.39 -18.18
C ARG A 174 24.21 18.90 -17.57
N LYS A 175 25.05 19.82 -17.09
CA LYS A 175 26.41 19.50 -16.64
C LYS A 175 26.44 19.14 -15.15
N LYS A 176 27.19 18.08 -14.81
CA LYS A 176 27.52 17.68 -13.43
C LYS A 176 26.30 17.47 -12.50
N ILE A 177 25.16 17.07 -13.04
CA ILE A 177 24.00 16.71 -12.22
C ILE A 177 24.30 15.37 -11.56
N LYS A 178 24.46 15.36 -10.23
CA LYS A 178 24.68 14.14 -9.46
C LYS A 178 23.33 13.60 -8.99
N THR A 179 23.08 12.33 -9.28
CA THR A 179 21.94 11.59 -8.73
C THR A 179 22.35 10.90 -7.44
N ARG A 180 21.49 11.01 -6.42
CA ARG A 180 21.56 10.29 -5.14
C ARG A 180 20.60 9.10 -5.22
N TYR A 181 20.98 7.99 -4.60
CA TYR A 181 20.21 6.73 -4.62
C TYR A 181 19.96 6.27 -3.20
N PHE A 182 18.73 5.86 -2.91
CA PHE A 182 18.32 5.42 -1.58
C PHE A 182 17.60 4.09 -1.68
N GLN A 183 18.11 3.08 -1.00
CA GLN A 183 17.47 1.77 -0.93
C GLN A 183 16.49 1.73 0.24
N LEU A 184 15.28 1.22 -0.02
CA LEU A 184 14.26 1.01 0.98
C LEU A 184 14.38 -0.39 1.61
N SER A 185 14.07 -0.52 2.90
CA SER A 185 13.95 -1.82 3.55
C SER A 185 12.64 -2.54 3.21
N HIS A 186 11.58 -1.78 2.89
CA HIS A 186 10.23 -2.23 2.57
C HIS A 186 9.71 -1.52 1.32
N ASP A 187 8.83 -2.20 0.58
CA ASP A 187 8.23 -1.70 -0.64
C ASP A 187 7.12 -0.68 -0.34
N ILE A 188 6.85 0.23 -1.28
CA ILE A 188 5.80 1.26 -1.17
C ILE A 188 4.45 0.65 -1.56
N GLU A 189 3.84 -0.09 -0.63
CA GLU A 189 2.63 -0.88 -0.91
C GLU A 189 1.32 -0.19 -0.50
N ASN A 190 1.41 0.85 0.33
CA ASN A 190 0.25 1.63 0.75
C ASN A 190 0.63 3.09 1.07
N ARG A 191 -0.38 3.93 1.20
CA ARG A 191 -0.24 5.39 1.38
C ARG A 191 0.33 5.78 2.73
N LEU A 192 0.15 4.98 3.79
CA LEU A 192 0.80 5.23 5.08
C LEU A 192 2.31 4.98 5.01
N ILE A 193 2.72 3.90 4.36
CA ILE A 193 4.15 3.60 4.10
C ILE A 193 4.77 4.73 3.27
N ASP A 194 4.13 5.17 2.18
CA ASP A 194 4.60 6.30 1.38
C ASP A 194 4.70 7.59 2.20
N LYS A 195 3.69 7.92 3.02
CA LYS A 195 3.69 9.09 3.91
C LYS A 195 4.86 9.03 4.91
N GLN A 196 5.16 7.86 5.46
CA GLN A 196 6.30 7.66 6.35
C GLN A 196 7.64 7.80 5.61
N ILE A 197 7.77 7.27 4.40
CA ILE A 197 8.96 7.43 3.55
C ILE A 197 9.19 8.91 3.23
N LYS A 198 8.15 9.63 2.81
CA LYS A 198 8.20 11.10 2.58
C LYS A 198 8.72 11.84 3.80
N LYS A 199 8.21 11.48 4.99
CA LYS A 199 8.66 12.06 6.26
C LYS A 199 10.14 11.77 6.53
N ILE A 200 10.58 10.51 6.38
CA ILE A 200 11.99 10.14 6.58
C ILE A 200 12.91 10.87 5.58
N MET A 201 12.52 10.94 4.30
CA MET A 201 13.28 11.63 3.26
C MET A 201 13.44 13.12 3.56
N LYS A 202 12.37 13.77 4.02
CA LYS A 202 12.41 15.17 4.45
C LYS A 202 13.25 15.36 5.71
N ASP A 203 12.93 14.65 6.79
CA ASP A 203 13.51 14.87 8.11
C ASP A 203 15.00 14.49 8.18
N LYS A 204 15.39 13.39 7.53
CA LYS A 204 16.76 12.85 7.60
C LYS A 204 17.67 13.36 6.47
N TYR A 205 17.12 13.56 5.27
CA TYR A 205 17.92 13.87 4.08
C TYR A 205 17.66 15.25 3.49
N GLY A 206 16.66 15.99 3.99
CA GLY A 206 16.26 17.30 3.47
C GLY A 206 15.75 17.23 2.03
N ILE A 207 15.20 16.09 1.61
CA ILE A 207 14.70 15.85 0.25
C ILE A 207 13.18 15.79 0.28
N GLU A 208 12.54 16.67 -0.47
CA GLU A 208 11.08 16.65 -0.66
C GLU A 208 10.68 16.03 -1.99
N LYS A 209 11.54 16.12 -3.02
CA LYS A 209 11.28 15.57 -4.36
C LYS A 209 12.24 14.43 -4.70
N TYR A 210 11.67 13.29 -5.04
CA TYR A 210 12.40 12.10 -5.47
C TYR A 210 11.57 11.29 -6.47
N GLY A 211 12.26 10.56 -7.36
CA GLY A 211 11.68 9.52 -8.20
C GLY A 211 11.78 8.15 -7.53
N HIS A 212 11.05 7.18 -8.07
CA HIS A 212 11.02 5.80 -7.59
C HIS A 212 11.37 4.86 -8.76
N ILE A 213 12.32 3.95 -8.52
CA ILE A 213 12.65 2.83 -9.39
C ILE A 213 12.20 1.54 -8.69
N SER A 214 11.26 0.82 -9.32
CA SER A 214 10.73 -0.47 -8.88
C SER A 214 11.14 -1.61 -9.82
N GLY A 215 10.72 -2.85 -9.52
CA GLY A 215 10.96 -4.02 -10.36
C GLY A 215 12.32 -4.70 -10.17
N GLY A 216 13.10 -4.25 -9.18
CA GLY A 216 14.32 -4.92 -8.72
C GLY A 216 14.09 -5.74 -7.45
N GLU A 217 15.16 -6.25 -6.85
CA GLU A 217 15.11 -6.95 -5.56
C GLU A 217 14.67 -6.02 -4.41
N LYS A 218 15.01 -4.73 -4.51
CA LYS A 218 14.64 -3.68 -3.57
C LYS A 218 14.21 -2.45 -4.33
N GLU A 219 13.24 -1.73 -3.78
CA GLU A 219 12.85 -0.42 -4.28
C GLU A 219 13.95 0.63 -4.01
N ILE A 220 14.19 1.47 -5.02
CA ILE A 220 15.22 2.52 -4.99
C ILE A 220 14.56 3.87 -5.23
N LEU A 221 14.76 4.81 -4.31
CA LEU A 221 14.45 6.22 -4.53
C LEU A 221 15.64 6.93 -5.16
N THR A 222 15.34 7.89 -6.03
CA THR A 222 16.35 8.73 -6.68
C THR A 222 16.06 10.20 -6.48
N SER A 223 17.08 11.01 -6.21
CA SER A 223 16.93 12.46 -6.12
C SER A 223 18.14 13.16 -6.71
N ALA A 224 17.92 14.33 -7.30
CA ALA A 224 18.97 15.13 -7.90
C ALA A 224 18.70 16.60 -7.64
N LYS A 225 19.78 17.37 -7.43
CA LYS A 225 19.74 18.82 -7.29
C LYS A 225 20.62 19.45 -8.34
N CYS A 226 20.11 20.46 -9.04
CA CYS A 226 20.86 21.17 -10.04
C CYS A 226 22.07 21.88 -9.40
N PRO A 227 23.31 21.61 -9.83
CA PRO A 227 24.49 22.26 -9.25
C PRO A 227 24.58 23.75 -9.62
N LYS A 228 23.87 24.19 -10.67
CA LYS A 228 23.90 25.58 -11.16
C LYS A 228 22.95 26.50 -10.40
N CYS A 229 21.72 26.06 -10.17
CA CYS A 229 20.65 26.91 -9.59
C CYS A 229 20.05 26.35 -8.30
N GLY A 230 20.47 25.17 -7.84
CA GLY A 230 19.93 24.53 -6.63
C GLY A 230 18.52 23.96 -6.77
N SER A 231 17.88 24.02 -7.94
CA SER A 231 16.54 23.44 -8.13
C SER A 231 16.56 21.91 -8.03
N GLU A 232 15.55 21.33 -7.37
CA GLU A 232 15.27 19.88 -7.32
C GLU A 232 14.43 19.41 -8.51
N ASP A 233 13.97 20.34 -9.36
CA ASP A 233 13.23 20.01 -10.58
C ASP A 233 14.22 19.61 -11.68
N VAL A 234 14.60 18.33 -11.64
CA VAL A 234 15.55 17.69 -12.53
C VAL A 234 14.83 16.58 -13.30
N PHE A 235 14.91 16.65 -14.62
CA PHE A 235 14.43 15.59 -15.50
C PHE A 235 15.31 14.35 -15.35
N MET A 236 14.69 13.25 -14.95
CA MET A 236 15.31 11.94 -14.72
C MET A 236 15.02 11.04 -15.92
N ASP A 237 16.05 10.55 -16.59
CA ASP A 237 15.92 9.68 -17.76
C ASP A 237 17.18 8.82 -17.90
N PHE A 238 17.16 7.88 -18.84
CA PHE A 238 18.33 7.12 -19.23
C PHE A 238 19.30 8.03 -19.99
N ALA A 239 20.54 8.11 -19.51
CA ALA A 239 21.58 8.82 -20.25
C ALA A 239 21.73 8.20 -21.65
N ARG A 240 21.50 9.00 -22.69
CA ARG A 240 21.77 8.59 -24.08
C ARG A 240 23.28 8.37 -24.20
N LYS A 241 23.66 7.20 -24.69
CA LYS A 241 25.04 6.88 -25.07
C LYS A 241 25.53 7.82 -26.17
#